data_AF-A0A919GX15-F1
#
_entry.id   AF-A0A919GX15-F1
#
_cell.length_a   1.000
_cell.length_b   1.000
_cell.length_c   1.000
_cell.angle_alpha   90.00
_cell.angle_beta   90.00
_cell.angle_gamma   90.00
#
_symmetry.space_group_name_H-M   'P 1'
#
loop_
_entity.id
_entity.type
_entity.pdbx_description
1 polymer ?
#
loop_
_entity_poly.entity_id
_entity_poly.type
_entity_poly.pdbx_seq_one_letter_code
_entity_poly.pdbx_strand_id
1 'polypeptide(L)'
;MDRLPSHEPPPSPTPILRFGDSGPEVESLQRLLVRKGLYKGKIHGRFDRGVRQALSKFQLALRIENDEWGTYGPATRRALEE
;
A
#
# COMPACT_ATOMS: atom_id res chain seq x y z
N MET A 1 12.69 -39.88 -2.08
CA MET A 1 13.17 -38.48 -1.99
C MET A 1 12.02 -37.56 -2.32
N ASP A 2 11.22 -37.31 -1.31
CA ASP A 2 10.00 -36.53 -1.28
C ASP A 2 10.36 -35.06 -1.51
N ARG A 3 10.09 -34.54 -2.71
CA ARG A 3 10.13 -33.08 -2.92
C ARG A 3 8.89 -32.52 -2.24
N LEU A 4 9.11 -31.93 -1.07
CA LEU A 4 8.15 -31.13 -0.32
C LEU A 4 7.35 -30.23 -1.28
N PRO A 5 6.01 -30.22 -1.19
CA PRO A 5 5.23 -29.23 -1.91
C PRO A 5 5.67 -27.85 -1.42
N SER A 6 6.19 -27.01 -2.32
CA SER A 6 6.43 -25.60 -2.04
C SER A 6 5.13 -25.01 -1.52
N HIS A 7 5.15 -24.62 -0.26
CA HIS A 7 4.06 -23.96 0.44
C HIS A 7 3.69 -22.71 -0.36
N GLU A 8 2.70 -22.80 -1.26
CA GLU A 8 1.97 -21.60 -1.69
C GLU A 8 1.40 -21.02 -0.39
N PRO A 9 1.85 -19.84 0.07
CA PRO A 9 1.16 -19.22 1.17
C PRO A 9 -0.30 -19.07 0.73
N PRO A 10 -1.29 -19.34 1.61
CA PRO A 10 -2.70 -19.07 1.31
C PRO A 10 -2.84 -17.62 0.81
N PRO A 11 -3.93 -17.23 0.12
CA PRO A 11 -4.19 -15.83 -0.21
C PRO A 11 -4.23 -15.04 1.10
N SER A 12 -3.06 -14.53 1.47
CA SER A 12 -2.83 -13.92 2.76
C SER A 12 -3.59 -12.60 2.70
N PRO A 13 -4.29 -12.21 3.76
CA PRO A 13 -4.91 -10.89 3.80
C PRO A 13 -3.82 -9.90 3.41
N THR A 14 -4.05 -9.17 2.32
CA THR A 14 -3.01 -8.31 1.75
C THR A 14 -2.46 -7.41 2.85
N PRO A 15 -1.17 -7.48 3.17
CA PRO A 15 -0.64 -6.86 4.36
C PRO A 15 -0.87 -5.34 4.33
N ILE A 16 -1.17 -4.79 5.49
CA ILE A 16 -1.33 -3.35 5.67
C ILE A 16 0.05 -2.71 5.57
N LEU A 17 0.30 -1.99 4.48
CA LEU A 17 1.58 -1.31 4.28
C LEU A 17 1.64 -0.06 5.15
N ARG A 18 2.76 0.14 5.83
CA ARG A 18 2.98 1.23 6.77
C ARG A 18 4.35 1.86 6.58
N PHE A 19 4.58 3.01 7.21
CA PHE A 19 5.87 3.68 7.12
C PHE A 19 7.03 2.75 7.53
N GLY A 20 8.09 2.74 6.72
CA GLY A 20 9.23 1.84 6.88
C GLY A 20 9.11 0.51 6.13
N ASP A 21 7.91 0.12 5.72
CA ASP A 21 7.68 -1.08 4.91
C ASP A 21 8.34 -0.95 3.53
N SER A 22 8.75 -2.07 2.93
CA SER A 22 9.42 -2.08 1.63
C SER A 22 9.11 -3.37 0.89
N GLY A 23 8.92 -3.27 -0.42
CA GLY A 23 8.65 -4.41 -1.28
C GLY A 23 7.81 -4.07 -2.50
N PRO A 24 7.46 -5.09 -3.30
CA PRO A 24 6.70 -4.92 -4.54
C PRO A 24 5.27 -4.39 -4.31
N GLU A 25 4.68 -4.66 -3.13
CA GLU A 25 3.39 -4.06 -2.76
C GLU A 25 3.50 -2.54 -2.59
N VAL A 26 4.59 -2.04 -2.02
CA VAL A 26 4.81 -0.59 -1.89
C VAL A 26 5.06 0.06 -3.25
N GLU A 27 5.75 -0.63 -4.17
CA GLU A 27 5.89 -0.14 -5.55
C GLU A 27 4.54 0.01 -6.24
N SER A 28 3.68 -0.99 -6.07
CA SER A 28 2.31 -0.98 -6.63
C SER A 28 1.48 0.16 -6.05
N LEU A 29 1.56 0.37 -4.73
CA LEU A 29 0.96 1.53 -4.06
C LEU A 29 1.50 2.85 -4.62
N GLN A 30 2.81 3.00 -4.75
CA GLN A 30 3.42 4.20 -5.30
C GLN A 30 2.93 4.46 -6.74
N ARG A 31 2.82 3.42 -7.58
CA ARG A 31 2.26 3.54 -8.95
C ARG A 31 0.83 4.07 -8.93
N LEU A 32 -0.01 3.52 -8.06
CA LEU A 32 -1.40 3.98 -7.90
C LEU A 32 -1.45 5.44 -7.46
N LEU A 33 -0.66 5.82 -6.45
CA LEU A 33 -0.59 7.19 -5.97
C LEU A 33 -0.10 8.17 -7.05
N VAL A 34 0.86 7.78 -7.89
CA VAL A 34 1.31 8.59 -9.04
C VAL A 34 0.20 8.74 -10.05
N ARG A 35 -0.50 7.65 -10.38
CA ARG A 35 -1.61 7.66 -11.33
C ARG A 35 -2.76 8.57 -10.87
N LYS A 36 -3.06 8.57 -9.57
CA LYS A 36 -4.05 9.47 -8.94
C LYS A 36 -3.53 10.90 -8.73
N GLY A 37 -2.27 11.19 -9.06
CA GLY A 37 -1.65 12.51 -8.89
C GLY A 37 -1.33 12.90 -7.44
N LEU A 38 -1.42 11.94 -6.50
CA LEU A 38 -1.19 12.13 -5.07
C LEU A 38 0.29 12.05 -4.69
N TYR A 39 1.06 11.28 -5.45
CA TYR A 39 2.49 11.11 -5.25
C TYR A 39 3.26 11.54 -6.51
N LYS A 40 4.28 12.38 -6.32
CA LYS A 40 5.15 12.88 -7.39
C LYS A 40 6.60 12.37 -7.27
N GLY A 41 6.85 11.50 -6.29
CA GLY A 41 8.16 10.91 -6.07
C GLY A 41 8.42 9.74 -7.04
N LYS A 42 9.65 9.25 -7.02
CA LYS A 42 10.03 8.05 -7.77
C LYS A 42 9.46 6.80 -7.11
N ILE A 43 9.19 5.80 -7.92
CA ILE A 43 8.76 4.49 -7.46
C ILE A 43 10.02 3.71 -7.10
N HIS A 44 10.19 3.48 -5.81
CA HIS A 44 11.38 2.87 -5.24
C HIS A 44 11.04 1.70 -4.29
N GLY A 45 9.75 1.40 -4.12
CA GLY A 45 9.29 0.24 -3.35
C GLY A 45 9.53 0.36 -1.86
N ARG A 46 9.66 1.58 -1.33
CA ARG A 46 9.77 1.83 0.11
C ARG A 46 8.72 2.82 0.54
N PHE A 47 8.15 2.56 1.70
CA PHE A 47 7.10 3.38 2.27
C PHE A 47 7.75 4.54 3.01
N ASP A 48 8.11 5.56 2.24
CA ASP A 48 8.69 6.78 2.76
C ASP A 48 7.61 7.74 3.28
N ARG A 49 8.04 8.83 3.94
CA ARG A 49 7.21 9.92 4.41
C ARG A 49 6.37 10.53 3.28
N GLY A 50 6.89 10.55 2.06
CA GLY A 50 6.13 11.01 0.88
C GLY A 50 4.91 10.12 0.59
N VAL A 51 5.05 8.79 0.71
CA VAL A 51 3.94 7.83 0.54
C VAL A 51 2.92 8.00 1.65
N ARG A 52 3.39 8.10 2.90
CA ARG A 52 2.55 8.36 4.07
C ARG A 52 1.72 9.64 3.90
N GLN A 53 2.35 10.73 3.47
CA GLN A 53 1.65 12.01 3.24
C GLN A 53 0.59 11.90 2.15
N ALA A 54 0.91 11.23 1.03
CA ALA A 54 -0.04 11.04 -0.06
C ALA A 54 -1.27 10.27 0.42
N LEU A 55 -1.07 9.21 1.21
CA LEU A 55 -2.17 8.46 1.83
C LEU A 55 -2.95 9.28 2.84
N SER A 56 -2.31 10.00 3.76
CA SER A 56 -3.03 10.83 4.73
C SER A 56 -3.89 11.90 4.04
N LYS A 57 -3.39 12.53 2.97
CA LYS A 57 -4.18 13.50 2.18
C LYS A 57 -5.36 12.83 1.49
N PHE A 58 -5.15 11.63 0.95
CA PHE A 58 -6.19 10.86 0.28
C PHE A 58 -7.29 10.40 1.25
N GLN A 59 -6.89 9.84 2.39
CA GLN A 59 -7.79 9.44 3.47
C GLN A 59 -8.57 10.65 3.99
N LEU A 60 -7.94 11.81 4.15
CA LEU A 60 -8.64 13.05 4.52
C LEU A 60 -9.68 13.46 3.47
N ALA A 61 -9.31 13.42 2.19
CA ALA A 61 -10.19 13.81 1.08
C ALA A 61 -11.42 12.89 0.99
N LEU A 62 -11.25 11.60 1.26
CA LEU A 62 -12.32 10.61 1.24
C LEU A 62 -12.96 10.34 2.61
N ARG A 63 -12.54 11.06 3.66
CA ARG A 63 -12.96 10.84 5.06
C ARG A 63 -12.85 9.38 5.50
N ILE A 64 -11.76 8.72 5.10
CA ILE A 64 -11.46 7.34 5.51
C ILE A 64 -10.86 7.40 6.92
N GLU A 65 -11.73 7.25 7.91
CA GLU A 65 -11.36 7.17 9.34
C GLU A 65 -11.29 5.73 9.84
N ASN A 66 -11.69 4.77 8.99
CA ASN A 66 -11.72 3.34 9.32
C ASN A 66 -10.33 2.69 9.33
N ASP A 67 -9.35 3.34 8.68
CA ASP A 67 -7.96 2.89 8.60
C ASP A 67 -7.03 3.82 9.39
N GLU A 68 -5.86 3.30 9.79
CA GLU A 68 -4.85 4.11 10.44
C GLU A 68 -4.30 5.18 9.47
N TRP A 69 -4.15 6.40 9.98
CA TRP A 69 -3.78 7.56 9.17
C TRP A 69 -2.38 7.45 8.57
N GLY A 70 -2.32 7.45 7.24
CA GLY A 70 -1.11 7.29 6.46
C GLY A 70 -0.66 5.83 6.33
N THR A 71 -1.55 4.85 6.51
CA THR A 71 -1.31 3.44 6.17
C THR A 71 -2.16 3.00 4.99
N TYR A 72 -1.68 1.99 4.26
CA TYR A 72 -2.40 1.39 3.14
C TYR A 72 -3.10 0.12 3.59
N GLY A 73 -4.14 0.29 4.40
CA GLY A 73 -5.01 -0.80 4.80
C GLY A 73 -6.18 -1.01 3.83
N PRO A 74 -7.11 -1.93 4.15
CA PRO A 74 -8.10 -2.43 3.21
C PRO A 74 -9.08 -1.36 2.72
N ALA A 75 -9.52 -0.42 3.57
CA ALA A 75 -10.45 0.64 3.15
C ALA A 75 -9.74 1.65 2.24
N THR A 76 -8.52 2.02 2.61
CA THR A 76 -7.67 2.92 1.82
C THR A 76 -7.28 2.30 0.47
N ARG A 77 -6.98 1.00 0.48
CA ARG A 77 -6.69 0.18 -0.70
C ARG A 77 -7.85 0.16 -1.66
N ARG A 78 -9.04 -0.22 -1.18
CA ARG A 78 -10.26 -0.24 -2.01
C ARG A 78 -10.53 1.10 -2.67
N ALA A 79 -10.36 2.19 -1.93
CA ALA A 79 -10.58 3.53 -2.47
C ALA A 79 -9.52 3.97 -3.50
N LEU A 80 -8.27 3.51 -3.38
CA LEU A 80 -7.21 3.81 -4.36
C LEU A 80 -7.33 2.97 -5.63
N GLU A 81 -7.83 1.74 -5.51
CA GLU A 81 -8.00 0.79 -6.61
C GLU A 81 -9.34 0.93 -7.34
N GLU A 82 -10.32 1.61 -6.75
CA GLU A 82 -11.55 2.06 -7.43
C GLU A 82 -11.26 3.22 -8.39
#